data_AF-A0A4U9D9H6-F1
#
_entry.id   AF-A0A4U9D9H6-F1
#
_cell.length_a   1.000
_cell.length_b   1.000
_cell.length_c   1.000
_cell.angle_alpha   90.00
_cell.angle_beta   90.00
_cell.angle_gamma   90.00
#
_symmetry.space_group_name_H-M   'P 1'
#
loop_
_entity.id
_entity.type
_entity.pdbx_description
1 polymer ?
#
loop_
_entity_poly.entity_id
_entity_poly.type
_entity_poly.pdbx_seq_one_letter_code
_entity_poly.pdbx_strand_id
1 'polypeptide(L)'
;MTEIFTPDATFAVHFSGLNEEIRNSQYGALKVKDAIVDSFTRKNLPRPNVDRENPDLRINVWLNKETAHISLDLSGEGLHLRGYP
;
A
#
# COMPACT_ATOMS: atom_id res chain seq x y z
N MET A 1 -2.07 11.42 5.66
CA MET A 1 -2.01 10.17 4.85
C MET A 1 -2.55 10.32 3.43
N THR A 2 -3.40 11.31 3.13
CA THR A 2 -3.87 11.58 1.75
C THR A 2 -3.06 12.62 0.98
N GLU A 3 -2.11 13.30 1.62
CA GLU A 3 -1.23 14.30 0.97
C GLU A 3 -0.02 13.68 0.27
N ILE A 4 0.12 12.35 0.29
CA ILE A 4 1.31 11.65 -0.20
C ILE A 4 1.08 10.99 -1.57
N PHE A 5 -0.17 10.84 -1.98
CA PHE A 5 -0.50 10.25 -3.28
C PHE A 5 -0.69 11.36 -4.31
N THR A 6 0.15 11.37 -5.35
CA THR A 6 -0.17 12.07 -6.59
C THR A 6 -1.36 11.35 -7.27
N PRO A 7 -2.22 12.07 -8.02
CA PRO A 7 -3.44 11.51 -8.63
C PRO A 7 -3.19 10.26 -9.49
N ASP A 8 -1.99 10.16 -10.07
CA ASP A 8 -1.57 9.06 -10.96
C ASP A 8 -0.67 8.04 -10.26
N ALA A 9 -0.39 8.19 -8.96
CA ALA A 9 0.48 7.26 -8.23
C ALA A 9 -0.12 5.85 -8.19
N THR A 10 0.73 4.90 -8.50
CA THR A 10 0.47 3.47 -8.36
C THR A 10 0.91 2.98 -6.98
N PHE A 11 0.25 1.94 -6.48
CA PHE A 11 0.67 1.32 -5.23
C PHE A 11 0.65 -0.19 -5.27
N ALA A 12 1.51 -0.81 -4.46
CA ALA A 12 1.47 -2.24 -4.17
C ALA A 12 1.20 -2.48 -2.70
N VAL A 13 0.47 -3.55 -2.41
CA VAL A 13 0.27 -4.05 -1.05
C VAL A 13 1.01 -5.37 -0.90
N HIS A 14 1.94 -5.41 0.05
CA HIS A 14 2.54 -6.63 0.54
C HIS A 14 1.98 -6.94 1.92
N PHE A 15 1.50 -8.17 2.11
CA PHE A 15 0.96 -8.61 3.39
C PHE A 15 1.76 -9.81 3.87
N SER A 16 2.23 -9.74 5.11
CA SER A 16 2.98 -10.79 5.78
C SER A 16 2.38 -11.07 7.15
N GLY A 17 2.37 -12.35 7.54
CA GLY A 17 1.73 -12.81 8.77
C GLY A 17 0.37 -13.45 8.54
N LEU A 18 -0.08 -14.22 9.52
CA LEU A 18 -1.32 -14.97 9.53
C LEU A 18 -1.91 -14.91 10.95
N ASN A 19 -3.23 -14.96 11.05
CA ASN A 19 -3.94 -15.19 12.31
C ASN A 19 -5.18 -16.06 12.07
N GLU A 20 -6.02 -16.24 13.09
CA GLU A 20 -7.21 -17.08 12.97
C GLU A 20 -8.23 -16.58 11.92
N GLU A 21 -8.30 -15.26 11.73
CA GLU A 21 -9.19 -14.57 10.79
C GLU A 21 -8.58 -14.48 9.37
N ILE A 22 -7.29 -14.15 9.27
CA ILE A 22 -6.51 -14.02 8.04
C ILE A 22 -5.56 -15.20 7.96
N ARG A 23 -6.10 -16.31 7.46
CA ARG A 23 -5.35 -17.57 7.22
C ARG A 23 -4.63 -17.61 5.87
N ASN A 24 -4.83 -16.60 5.04
CA ASN A 24 -4.17 -16.47 3.74
C ASN A 24 -3.66 -15.03 3.56
N SER A 25 -2.36 -14.86 3.40
CA SER A 25 -1.71 -13.56 3.22
C SER A 25 -2.20 -12.83 1.96
N GLN A 26 -2.54 -13.55 0.88
CA GLN A 26 -3.13 -12.93 -0.32
C GLN A 26 -4.53 -12.37 -0.03
N TYR A 27 -5.33 -13.05 0.80
CA TYR A 27 -6.62 -12.55 1.24
C TYR A 27 -6.46 -11.28 2.08
N GLY A 28 -5.48 -11.25 2.99
CA GLY A 28 -5.12 -10.06 3.75
C GLY A 28 -4.72 -8.88 2.84
N ALA A 29 -3.89 -9.13 1.84
CA ALA A 29 -3.48 -8.12 0.86
C ALA A 29 -4.67 -7.56 0.05
N LEU A 30 -5.62 -8.41 -0.35
CA LEU A 30 -6.83 -7.97 -1.06
C LEU A 30 -7.71 -7.07 -0.17
N LYS A 31 -7.94 -7.48 1.08
CA LYS A 31 -8.71 -6.69 2.05
C LYS A 31 -8.09 -5.32 2.31
N VAL A 32 -6.77 -5.26 2.49
CA VAL A 32 -6.05 -4.00 2.68
C VAL A 32 -6.17 -3.11 1.43
N LYS A 33 -5.98 -3.67 0.23
CA LYS A 33 -6.14 -2.94 -1.04
C LYS A 33 -7.55 -2.34 -1.16
N ASP A 34 -8.59 -3.12 -0.86
CA ASP A 34 -9.97 -2.65 -0.91
C ASP A 34 -10.21 -1.53 0.11
N ALA A 35 -9.70 -1.68 1.34
CA ALA A 35 -9.80 -0.64 2.37
C ALA A 35 -9.10 0.67 1.98
N ILE A 36 -7.98 0.60 1.24
CA ILE A 36 -7.30 1.77 0.69
C ILE A 36 -8.18 2.44 -0.35
N VAL A 37 -8.67 1.70 -1.34
CA VAL A 37 -9.56 2.23 -2.39
C VAL A 37 -10.82 2.87 -1.78
N ASP A 38 -11.41 2.23 -0.77
CA ASP A 38 -12.56 2.78 -0.03
C ASP A 38 -12.21 4.08 0.70
N SER A 39 -10.99 4.20 1.24
CA SER A 39 -10.51 5.43 1.88
C SER A 39 -10.41 6.59 0.90
N PHE A 40 -9.94 6.35 -0.33
CA PHE A 40 -9.90 7.35 -1.40
C PHE A 40 -11.31 7.73 -1.86
N THR A 41 -12.17 6.74 -2.05
CA THR A 41 -13.57 6.93 -2.46
C THR A 41 -14.33 7.77 -1.45
N ARG A 42 -14.20 7.47 -0.14
CA ARG A 42 -14.81 8.26 0.94
C ARG A 42 -14.31 9.69 1.03
N LYS A 43 -13.09 9.95 0.54
CA LYS A 43 -12.50 11.29 0.48
C LYS A 43 -12.74 11.99 -0.85
N ASN A 44 -13.54 11.40 -1.74
CA ASN A 44 -13.86 11.92 -3.06
C ASN A 44 -12.59 12.17 -3.92
N LEU A 45 -11.55 11.34 -3.71
CA LEU A 45 -10.30 11.36 -4.45
C LEU A 45 -10.33 10.35 -5.60
N PRO A 46 -9.52 10.55 -6.66
CA PRO A 46 -9.39 9.58 -7.74
C PRO A 46 -8.95 8.22 -7.20
N ARG A 47 -9.46 7.15 -7.80
CA ARG A 47 -9.12 5.78 -7.43
C ARG A 47 -7.64 5.53 -7.76
N PRO A 48 -6.81 5.11 -6.79
CA PRO A 48 -5.42 4.81 -7.05
C PRO A 48 -5.29 3.52 -7.88
N ASN A 49 -4.29 3.48 -8.77
CA ASN A 49 -3.98 2.31 -9.59
C ASN A 49 -3.04 1.35 -8.84
N VAL A 50 -3.11 0.06 -9.15
CA VAL A 50 -2.24 -0.96 -8.53
C VAL A 50 -1.22 -1.43 -9.54
N ASP A 51 0.06 -1.21 -9.24
CA ASP A 51 1.19 -1.77 -9.98
C ASP A 51 1.98 -2.67 -9.02
N ARG A 52 2.23 -3.94 -9.40
CA ARG A 52 2.97 -4.89 -8.55
C ARG A 52 4.46 -4.95 -8.92
N GLU A 53 4.82 -4.52 -10.11
CA GLU A 53 6.18 -4.58 -10.64
C GLU A 53 6.93 -3.31 -10.24
N ASN A 54 6.37 -2.13 -10.53
CA ASN A 54 6.98 -0.83 -10.24
C ASN A 54 5.99 0.13 -9.57
N PRO A 55 5.57 -0.14 -8.33
CA PRO A 55 4.72 0.79 -7.58
C PRO A 55 5.48 2.04 -7.16
N ASP A 56 4.86 3.21 -7.33
CA ASP A 56 5.34 4.46 -6.73
C ASP A 56 5.36 4.39 -5.20
N LEU A 57 4.47 3.55 -4.65
CA LEU A 57 4.17 3.51 -3.24
C LEU A 57 3.96 2.07 -2.76
N ARG A 58 4.83 1.62 -1.84
CA ARG A 58 4.76 0.27 -1.28
C ARG A 58 4.14 0.29 0.10
N ILE A 59 3.10 -0.49 0.28
CA ILE A 59 2.40 -0.63 1.56
C ILE A 59 2.71 -2.01 2.10
N ASN A 60 3.47 -2.04 3.18
CA ASN A 60 3.84 -3.26 3.88
C ASN A 60 2.95 -3.43 5.09
N VAL A 61 2.19 -4.52 5.11
CA VAL A 61 1.35 -4.89 6.24
C VAL A 61 1.91 -6.13 6.89
N TRP A 62 2.24 -6.01 8.17
CA TRP A 62 2.70 -7.11 8.99
C TRP A 62 1.69 -7.42 10.09
N LEU A 63 1.11 -8.61 10.05
CA LEU A 63 0.17 -9.10 11.04
C LEU A 63 0.89 -9.98 12.05
N ASN A 64 0.88 -9.54 13.31
CA ASN A 64 1.40 -10.30 14.43
C ASN A 64 0.28 -10.55 15.44
N LYS A 65 -0.20 -11.80 15.51
CA LYS A 65 -1.36 -12.21 16.32
C LYS A 65 -2.61 -11.37 15.95
N GLU A 66 -3.02 -10.46 16.83
CA GLU A 66 -4.19 -9.59 16.65
C GLU A 66 -3.80 -8.16 16.24
N THR A 67 -2.50 -7.86 16.13
CA THR A 67 -2.01 -6.52 15.81
C THR A 67 -1.50 -6.46 14.37
N ALA A 68 -2.10 -5.61 13.55
CA ALA A 68 -1.63 -5.30 12.21
C ALA A 68 -0.80 -4.01 12.22
N HIS A 69 0.46 -4.12 11.83
CA HIS A 69 1.35 -3.00 11.60
C HIS A 69 1.31 -2.63 10.11
N ILE A 70 1.07 -1.36 9.80
CA ILE A 70 1.03 -0.86 8.42
C ILE A 70 2.17 0.14 8.27
N SER A 71 3.10 -0.17 7.38
CA SER A 71 4.23 0.67 7.01
C SER A 71 4.06 1.15 5.57
N LEU A 72 4.40 2.41 5.34
CA LEU A 72 4.28 3.07 4.06
C LEU A 72 5.68 3.45 3.57
N ASP A 73 6.15 2.77 2.54
CA ASP A 73 7.42 3.05 1.88
C ASP A 73 7.15 3.86 0.60
N LEU A 74 7.55 5.13 0.65
CA LEU A 74 7.43 6.10 -0.45
C LEU A 74 8.62 6.07 -1.40
N SER A 75 9.42 5.01 -1.29
CA SER A 75 10.70 4.87 -1.98
C SER A 75 10.54 4.22 -3.35
N GLY A 76 9.45 4.50 -4.08
CA GLY A 76 9.13 3.88 -5.39
C GLY A 76 10.35 3.77 -6.31
N GLU A 77 11.21 4.78 -6.25
CA GLU A 77 12.66 4.63 -6.40
C GLU A 77 13.33 5.30 -5.20
N GLY A 78 14.49 4.79 -4.75
CA GLY A 78 15.26 5.48 -3.73
C GLY A 78 15.47 6.95 -4.12
N LEU A 79 15.66 7.81 -3.12
CA LEU A 79 16.12 9.20 -3.24
C LEU A 79 17.41 9.41 -4.07
N HIS A 80 17.91 8.38 -4.76
CA HIS A 80 19.13 8.33 -5.56
C HIS A 80 18.96 8.78 -7.01
N LEU A 81 17.75 9.05 -7.50
CA LEU A 81 17.53 9.65 -8.84
C LEU A 81 17.12 11.12 -8.81
N ARG A 82 17.50 11.85 -7.75
CA ARG A 82 17.74 13.29 -7.95
C ARG A 82 19.04 13.44 -8.73
N GLY A 83 18.91 13.55 -10.06
CA GLY A 83 19.86 14.33 -10.87
C GLY A 83 20.16 15.63 -10.13
N TYR A 84 21.39 16.12 -10.10
CA TYR A 84 22.29 16.44 -11.21
C TYR A 84 23.72 16.59 -10.66
N PRO A 85 24.76 16.84 -11.48
CA PRO A 85 25.04 16.44 -12.86
C PRO A 85 26.24 15.47 -12.95
#